data_AF-X1EQ38-F1
#
_entry.id   AF-X1EQ38-F1
#
_cell.length_a   1.000
_cell.length_b   1.000
_cell.length_c   1.000
_cell.angle_alpha   90.00
_cell.angle_beta   90.00
_cell.angle_gamma   90.00
#
_symmetry.space_group_name_H-M   'P 1'
#
loop_
_entity.id
_entity.type
_entity.pdbx_description
1 polymer ?
#
loop_
_entity_poly.entity_id
_entity_poly.type
_entity_poly.pdbx_seq_one_letter_code
_entity_poly.pdbx_strand_id
1 'polypeptide(L)' 'MSKPNSIRKTRSDKFLITLHPTGQYCKKIKGKLYYFGNDKKVALQKYLEQAAYLHTGRGAKPKS' A
#
# COMPACT_ATOMS: atom_id res chain seq x y z
N MET A 1 -20.78 -32.56 13.99
CA MET A 1 -19.95 -31.55 14.69
C MET A 1 -19.66 -30.39 13.74
N SER A 2 -20.29 -29.25 13.98
CA SER A 2 -20.17 -28.03 13.17
C SER A 2 -18.77 -27.43 13.30
N LYS A 3 -18.01 -27.37 12.20
CA LYS A 3 -16.76 -26.61 12.16
C LYS A 3 -17.09 -25.13 11.90
N PRO A 4 -16.59 -24.18 12.69
CA PRO A 4 -16.88 -22.77 12.45
C PRO A 4 -16.32 -22.38 11.09
N ASN A 5 -17.19 -21.81 10.26
CA ASN A 5 -16.84 -21.31 8.94
C ASN A 5 -15.88 -20.13 9.16
N SER A 6 -14.58 -20.40 9.12
CA SER A 6 -13.54 -19.38 9.20
C SER A 6 -13.74 -18.46 8.01
N ILE A 7 -14.38 -17.31 8.24
CA ILE A 7 -14.43 -16.20 7.30
C ILE A 7 -12.98 -15.78 7.13
N ARG A 8 -12.29 -16.43 6.19
CA ARG A 8 -10.94 -16.06 5.79
C ARG A 8 -11.08 -14.68 5.16
N LYS A 9 -10.88 -13.63 5.97
CA LYS A 9 -10.69 -12.26 5.48
C LYS A 9 -9.70 -12.36 4.32
N THR A 10 -10.19 -12.11 3.12
CA THR A 10 -9.40 -12.23 1.91
C THR A 10 -8.19 -11.31 2.06
N ARG A 11 -7.04 -11.68 1.49
CA ARG A 11 -5.82 -10.85 1.54
C ARG A 11 -6.04 -9.41 1.04
N SER A 12 -7.15 -9.16 0.34
CA SER A 12 -7.65 -7.82 -0.05
C SER A 12 -7.93 -6.90 1.14
N ASP A 13 -8.35 -7.45 2.29
CA ASP A 13 -8.69 -6.67 3.50
C ASP A 13 -7.44 -6.31 4.32
N LYS A 14 -6.31 -6.99 4.06
CA LYS A 14 -5.04 -6.76 4.75
C LYS A 14 -4.19 -5.72 4.01
N PHE A 15 -4.44 -4.46 4.39
CA PHE A 15 -3.49 -3.34 4.38
C PHE A 15 -3.06 -2.77 3.00
N LEU A 16 -3.53 -1.54 2.75
CA LEU A 16 -3.18 -0.73 1.58
C LEU A 16 -1.71 -0.24 1.63
N ILE A 17 -1.17 0.04 2.82
CA ILE A 17 0.21 0.52 3.10
C ILE A 17 0.69 -0.01 4.46
N THR A 18 1.96 -0.38 4.58
CA THR A 18 2.60 -0.92 5.81
C THR A 18 3.39 0.15 6.54
N LEU A 19 3.35 0.19 7.87
CA LEU A 19 4.20 1.10 8.65
C LEU A 19 5.63 0.56 8.71
N HIS A 20 6.60 1.35 8.27
CA HIS A 20 8.02 1.07 8.39
C HIS A 20 8.52 1.43 9.80
N PRO A 21 9.57 0.78 10.34
CA PRO A 21 10.14 1.11 11.64
C PRO A 21 10.58 2.57 11.81
N THR A 22 10.83 3.27 10.70
CA THR A 22 11.12 4.72 10.70
C THR A 22 9.89 5.61 10.96
N GLY A 23 8.70 5.03 11.15
CA GLY A 23 7.44 5.75 11.33
C GLY A 23 6.73 6.15 10.04
N GLN A 24 7.34 5.87 8.88
CA GLN A 24 6.74 6.17 7.57
C GLN A 24 5.91 5.00 7.04
N TYR A 25 4.74 5.29 6.51
CA TYR A 25 3.96 4.33 5.75
C TYR A 25 4.58 4.11 4.37
N CYS A 26 4.73 2.84 4.00
CA CYS A 26 5.33 2.41 2.74
C CYS A 26 4.54 1.30 2.04
N LYS A 27 4.80 1.11 0.75
CA LYS A 27 4.34 -0.04 -0.03
C LYS A 27 5.45 -0.50 -0.96
N LYS A 28 5.66 -1.82 -1.00
CA LYS A 28 6.51 -2.44 -2.02
C LYS A 28 5.71 -2.63 -3.31
N ILE A 29 6.16 -1.99 -4.39
CA ILE A 29 5.54 -2.04 -5.72
C ILE A 29 6.65 -2.38 -6.72
N LYS A 30 6.47 -3.46 -7.49
CA LYS A 30 7.44 -3.94 -8.50
C LYS A 30 8.89 -4.01 -8.00
N GLY A 31 9.10 -4.49 -6.78
CA GLY A 31 10.43 -4.63 -6.18
C GLY A 31 10.99 -3.36 -5.52
N LYS A 32 10.40 -2.19 -5.74
CA LYS A 32 10.80 -0.91 -5.12
C LYS A 32 9.92 -0.56 -3.93
N LEU A 33 10.49 0.01 -2.89
CA LEU A 33 9.77 0.47 -1.71
C LEU A 33 9.43 1.96 -1.86
N TYR A 34 8.15 2.29 -1.81
CA TYR A 34 7.66 3.67 -1.90
C TYR A 34 7.13 4.11 -0.54
N TYR A 35 7.52 5.30 -0.11
CA TYR A 35 7.09 5.91 1.15
C TYR A 35 6.09 7.02 0.87
N PHE A 36 5.04 7.11 1.68
CA PHE A 36 3.92 8.03 1.48
C PHE A 36 3.73 9.02 2.65
N GLY A 37 4.52 8.90 3.72
CA GLY A 37 4.53 9.80 4.88
C GLY A 37 4.13 9.11 6.19
N ASN A 38 4.05 9.87 7.28
CA ASN A 38 3.78 9.34 8.63
C ASN A 38 2.29 9.31 8.99
N ASP A 39 1.46 10.11 8.31
CA ASP A 39 0.02 10.14 8.56
C ASP A 39 -0.69 9.08 7.74
N LYS A 40 -1.36 8.13 8.41
CA LYS A 40 -2.03 7.00 7.75
C LYS A 40 -3.00 7.42 6.65
N LYS A 41 -3.82 8.46 6.91
CA LYS A 41 -4.83 8.96 5.96
C LYS A 41 -4.18 9.61 4.75
N VAL A 42 -3.20 10.49 4.97
CA VAL A 42 -2.47 11.20 3.91
C VAL A 42 -1.66 10.22 3.07
N ALA A 43 -1.00 9.26 3.72
CA ALA A 43 -0.23 8.22 3.05
C ALA A 43 -1.13 7.34 2.17
N LEU A 44 -2.34 7.03 2.65
CA LEU A 44 -3.32 6.27 1.87
C LEU A 44 -3.76 7.06 0.63
N GLN A 45 -4.09 8.33 0.80
CA GLN A 45 -4.50 9.20 -0.30
C GLN A 45 -3.40 9.30 -1.37
N LYS A 46 -2.17 9.59 -0.96
CA LYS A 46 -1.00 9.64 -1.86
C LYS A 46 -0.75 8.30 -2.58
N TYR A 47 -0.95 7.18 -1.88
CA TYR A 47 -0.87 5.86 -2.52
C TYR A 47 -1.95 5.70 -3.58
N LEU A 48 -3.21 6.05 -3.31
CA LEU A 48 -4.31 5.92 -4.28
C LEU A 48 -4.08 6.79 -5.52
N GLU A 49 -3.63 8.03 -5.34
CA GLU A 49 -3.29 8.95 -6.44
C GLU A 49 -2.14 8.40 -7.30
N GLN A 50 -1.11 7.85 -6.66
CA GLN A 50 0.08 7.39 -7.36
C GLN A 50 -0.04 5.91 -7.82
N ALA A 51 -0.99 5.14 -7.30
CA ALA A 51 -1.08 3.69 -7.53
C ALA A 51 -1.19 3.36 -9.02
N ALA A 52 -2.05 4.05 -9.77
CA ALA A 52 -2.20 3.86 -11.21
C ALA A 52 -0.86 4.04 -11.94
N TYR A 53 -0.08 5.04 -11.54
CA TYR A 53 1.23 5.32 -12.10
C TYR A 53 2.30 4.30 -11.67
N LEU A 54 2.35 3.97 -10.37
CA LEU A 54 3.35 3.08 -9.79
C LEU A 54 3.19 1.62 -10.24
N HIS A 55 1.95 1.16 -10.45
CA HIS A 55 1.65 -0.20 -10.91
C HIS A 55 1.84 -0.36 -12.43
N THR A 56 1.63 0.68 -13.23
CA THR A 56 1.87 0.63 -14.68
C THR A 56 3.37 0.53 -15.04
N GLY A 57 4.28 0.71 -14.08
CA GLY A 57 5.71 0.46 -14.26
C GLY A 57 6.44 1.50 -15.09
N ARG A 58 5.80 2.64 -15.38
CA ARG A 58 6.48 3.81 -15.91
C ARG A 58 7.28 4.39 -14.74
N GLY A 59 8.60 4.18 -14.77
CA GLY A 59 9.50 4.48 -13.65
C GLY A 59 10.04 5.91 -13.64
N ALA A 60 9.26 6.92 -14.03
CA ALA A 60 9.76 8.29 -14.19
C ALA A 60 8.73 9.33 -13.74
N LYS A 61 8.79 9.70 -12.45
CA LYS A 61 8.04 10.84 -11.90
C LYS A 61 8.05 11.98 -12.93
N PRO A 62 6.90 12.61 -13.27
CA PRO A 62 6.96 13.87 -14.00
C PRO A 62 7.73 14.85 -13.12
N LYS A 63 8.89 15.29 -13.63
CA LYS A 63 9.58 16.46 -13.08
C LYS A 63 8.71 17.66 -13.43
N SER A 64 8.24 18.38 -12.42
CA SER A 64 7.77 19.76 -12.55
C SER A 64 8.63 20.64 -11.68
#